data_AF-A0AAU1SAS6-F1
#
_entry.id   AF-A0AAU1SAS6-F1
#
_cell.length_a   1.000
_cell.length_b   1.000
_cell.length_c   1.000
_cell.angle_alpha   90.00
_cell.angle_beta   90.00
_cell.angle_gamma   90.00
#
_symmetry.space_group_name_H-M   'P 1'
#
loop_
_entity.id
_entity.type
_entity.pdbx_description
1 polymer ?
#
loop_
_entity_poly.entity_id
_entity_poly.type
_entity_poly.pdbx_seq_one_letter_code
_entity_poly.pdbx_strand_id
1 'polypeptide(L)'
;MKAPGRPQARSEEPLAERQIALIDLLDRLLSGGVVLTGDIVLSIADIDLVRISLRALIVSISEQNPSPWQAISAPAGDNDDR
;
A
#
# COMPACT_ATOMS: atom_id res chain seq x y z
N MET A 1 -53.61 15.70 -14.86
CA MET A 1 -52.31 15.30 -15.46
C MET A 1 -51.19 15.59 -14.46
N LYS A 2 -50.57 14.58 -13.85
CA LYS A 2 -49.44 14.74 -12.91
C LYS A 2 -48.18 14.27 -13.63
N ALA A 3 -47.15 15.12 -13.66
CA ALA A 3 -45.89 14.89 -14.38
C ALA A 3 -45.20 13.57 -13.94
N PRO A 4 -44.49 12.88 -14.85
CA PRO A 4 -43.78 11.65 -14.51
C PRO A 4 -42.61 11.97 -13.56
N GLY A 5 -42.47 11.14 -12.52
CA GLY A 5 -41.41 11.26 -11.52
C GLY A 5 -40.03 11.23 -12.15
N ARG A 6 -39.14 12.11 -11.68
CA ARG A 6 -37.71 12.07 -12.00
C ARG A 6 -37.13 10.70 -11.62
N PRO A 7 -36.25 10.11 -12.45
CA PRO A 7 -35.54 8.89 -12.08
C PRO A 7 -34.72 9.15 -10.80
N GLN A 8 -34.85 8.25 -9.82
CA GLN A 8 -34.06 8.26 -8.59
C GLN A 8 -32.61 7.93 -8.96
N ALA A 9 -31.67 8.82 -8.66
CA ALA A 9 -30.24 8.53 -8.67
C ALA A 9 -29.96 7.45 -7.61
N ARG A 10 -29.86 6.18 -8.03
CA ARG A 10 -29.49 5.05 -7.17
C ARG A 10 -28.26 4.39 -7.75
N SER A 11 -27.07 4.91 -7.46
CA SER A 11 -25.81 4.14 -7.63
C SER A 11 -24.52 4.83 -7.16
N GLU A 12 -24.50 6.12 -6.78
CA GLU A 12 -23.23 6.83 -6.49
C GLU A 12 -22.81 6.79 -5.00
N GLU A 13 -23.74 6.71 -4.06
CA GLU A 13 -23.43 6.75 -2.62
C GLU A 13 -22.56 5.59 -2.06
N PRO A 14 -22.76 4.30 -2.43
CA PRO A 14 -21.99 3.22 -1.80
C PRO A 14 -20.50 3.18 -2.20
N LEU A 15 -20.13 3.82 -3.33
CA LEU A 15 -18.73 3.92 -3.75
C LEU A 15 -17.98 5.01 -2.97
N ALA A 16 -18.62 6.15 -2.72
CA ALA A 16 -18.05 7.25 -1.95
C ALA A 16 -17.77 6.83 -0.50
N GLU A 17 -18.71 6.12 0.14
CA GLU A 17 -18.56 5.60 1.50
C GLU A 17 -17.40 4.60 1.62
N ARG A 18 -17.22 3.73 0.63
CA ARG A 18 -16.13 2.74 0.60
C ARG A 18 -14.76 3.40 0.43
N GLN A 19 -14.66 4.43 -0.39
CA GLN A 19 -13.41 5.17 -0.59
C GLN A 19 -12.96 5.86 0.71
N ILE A 20 -13.89 6.46 1.45
CA ILE A 20 -13.61 7.09 2.75
C ILE A 20 -13.05 6.07 3.75
N ALA A 21 -13.62 4.87 3.81
CA ALA A 21 -13.14 3.80 4.69
C ALA A 21 -11.73 3.29 4.33
N LEU A 22 -11.38 3.24 3.04
CA LEU A 22 -10.03 2.90 2.61
C LEU A 22 -9.04 3.99 2.98
N ILE A 23 -9.40 5.26 2.77
CA ILE A 23 -8.53 6.39 3.11
C ILE A 23 -8.27 6.44 4.62
N ASP A 24 -9.30 6.25 5.46
CA ASP A 24 -9.14 6.18 6.92
C ASP A 24 -8.29 4.98 7.37
N LEU A 25 -8.46 3.82 6.71
CA LEU A 25 -7.59 2.66 6.96
C LEU A 25 -6.15 3.01 6.57
N LEU A 26 -5.93 3.55 5.38
CA LEU A 26 -4.61 3.95 4.92
C LEU A 26 -3.99 4.98 5.86
N ASP A 27 -4.70 6.03 6.27
CA ASP A 27 -4.20 7.05 7.21
C ASP A 27 -3.83 6.43 8.56
N ARG A 28 -4.68 5.55 9.09
CA ARG A 28 -4.37 4.85 10.34
C ARG A 28 -3.17 3.90 10.21
N LEU A 29 -3.03 3.21 9.07
CA LEU A 29 -1.86 2.39 8.74
C LEU A 29 -0.59 3.25 8.63
N LEU A 30 -0.70 4.43 7.99
CA LEU A 30 0.39 5.36 7.75
C LEU A 30 0.85 6.07 9.03
N SER A 31 -0.07 6.34 9.95
CA SER A 31 0.18 7.07 11.20
C SER A 31 0.65 6.16 12.34
N GLY A 32 0.10 4.95 12.47
CA GLY A 32 0.42 4.02 13.56
C GLY A 32 1.36 2.86 13.21
N GLY A 33 1.48 2.53 11.93
CA GLY A 33 2.12 1.30 11.47
C GLY A 33 1.30 0.04 11.80
N VAL A 34 1.62 -1.08 11.14
CA VAL A 34 0.96 -2.37 11.35
C VAL A 34 1.95 -3.52 11.39
N VAL A 35 1.73 -4.44 12.33
CA VAL A 35 2.47 -5.69 12.39
C VAL A 35 1.74 -6.75 11.57
N LEU A 36 2.36 -7.20 10.48
CA LEU A 36 1.93 -8.34 9.69
C LEU A 36 2.59 -9.61 10.21
N THR A 37 1.80 -10.67 10.41
CA THR A 37 2.31 -12.00 10.76
C THR A 37 1.73 -13.01 9.79
N GLY A 38 2.53 -13.97 9.32
CA GLY A 38 2.06 -15.00 8.41
C GLY A 38 3.20 -15.85 7.87
N ASP A 39 2.90 -16.67 6.88
CA ASP A 39 3.88 -17.54 6.24
C ASP A 39 3.83 -17.33 4.72
N ILE A 40 5.00 -17.33 4.08
CA ILE A 40 5.16 -17.36 2.63
C ILE A 40 5.79 -18.70 2.25
N VAL A 41 5.25 -19.35 1.22
CA VAL A 41 5.85 -20.54 0.62
C VAL A 41 6.29 -20.18 -0.79
N LEU A 42 7.54 -20.50 -1.13
CA LEU A 42 8.09 -20.37 -2.46
C LEU A 42 8.10 -21.75 -3.12
N SER A 43 7.41 -21.85 -4.24
CA SER A 43 7.18 -23.11 -4.94
C SER A 43 7.68 -23.04 -6.39
N ILE A 44 8.14 -24.15 -6.94
CA ILE A 44 8.54 -24.30 -8.34
C ILE A 44 7.87 -25.54 -8.90
N ALA A 45 7.17 -25.41 -10.03
CA ALA A 45 6.46 -26.52 -10.68
C ALA A 45 5.58 -27.30 -9.68
N ASP A 46 4.78 -26.57 -8.91
CA ASP A 46 3.86 -27.12 -7.90
C ASP A 46 4.54 -27.83 -6.71
N ILE A 47 5.87 -27.71 -6.58
CA ILE A 47 6.64 -28.23 -5.45
C ILE A 47 7.02 -27.09 -4.52
N ASP A 48 6.59 -27.19 -3.26
CA ASP A 48 6.98 -26.27 -2.20
C ASP A 48 8.44 -26.49 -1.80
N LEU A 49 9.27 -25.46 -1.93
CA LEU A 49 10.71 -25.55 -1.65
C LEU A 49 11.11 -24.86 -0.35
N VAL A 50 10.56 -23.66 -0.10
CA VAL A 50 10.96 -22.81 1.01
C VAL A 50 9.74 -22.27 1.71
N ARG A 51 9.65 -22.46 3.03
CA ARG A 51 8.65 -21.80 3.87
C ARG A 51 9.32 -20.77 4.76
N ILE A 52 8.78 -19.55 4.74
CA ILE A 52 9.27 -18.40 5.48
C ILE A 52 8.17 -17.94 6.43
N SER A 53 8.42 -18.03 7.74
CA SER A 53 7.56 -17.41 8.74
C SER A 53 7.95 -15.95 8.92
N LEU A 54 6.97 -15.07 8.74
CA LEU A 54 7.15 -13.63 8.68
C LEU A 54 6.50 -12.96 9.88
N ARG A 55 7.25 -12.05 10.48
CA ARG A 55 6.74 -10.99 11.34
C ARG A 55 7.34 -9.69 10.86
N ALA A 56 6.52 -8.87 10.20
CA ALA A 56 6.93 -7.61 9.59
C ALA A 56 6.22 -6.44 10.27
N LEU A 57 6.94 -5.34 10.50
CA LEU A 57 6.34 -4.06 10.87
C LEU A 57 6.31 -3.18 9.62
N ILE A 58 5.12 -2.82 9.17
CA ILE A 58 4.87 -1.88 8.08
C ILE A 58 4.67 -0.50 8.70
N VAL A 59 5.52 0.44 8.34
CA VAL A 59 5.49 1.83 8.80
C VAL A 59 5.77 2.74 7.62
N SER A 60 5.29 3.98 7.69
CA SER A 60 5.61 4.99 6.69
C SER A 60 7.12 5.29 6.66
N ILE A 61 7.61 5.64 5.48
CA ILE A 61 8.95 6.22 5.33
C ILE A 61 8.86 7.69 5.73
N SER A 62 9.76 8.12 6.60
CA SER A 62 9.90 9.52 7.01
C SER A 62 11.38 9.82 7.28
N GLU A 63 11.71 11.05 7.63
CA GLU A 63 13.06 11.39 8.09
C GLU A 63 13.50 10.57 9.32
N GLN A 64 12.54 10.25 10.20
CA GLN A 64 12.80 9.45 11.41
C GLN A 64 12.86 7.95 11.11
N ASN A 65 12.33 7.50 9.97
CA ASN A 65 12.37 6.11 9.51
C ASN A 65 12.70 6.08 8.01
N PRO A 66 13.97 6.32 7.63
CA PRO A 66 14.37 6.45 6.23
C PRO A 66 14.32 5.11 5.52
N SER A 67 14.16 5.15 4.19
CA SER A 67 14.20 3.95 3.37
C SER A 67 15.61 3.34 3.37
N PRO A 68 15.77 2.04 3.70
CA PRO A 68 17.08 1.39 3.72
C PRO A 68 17.68 1.22 2.31
N TRP A 69 16.89 1.41 1.25
CA TRP A 69 17.29 1.21 -0.14
C TRP A 69 17.82 2.49 -0.82
N GLN A 70 17.78 3.64 -0.15
CA GLN A 70 18.27 4.92 -0.69
C GLN A 70 19.80 4.99 -0.81
N ALA A 71 20.53 4.07 -0.17
CA ALA A 71 21.99 4.04 -0.17
C ALA A 71 22.62 3.62 -1.52
N ILE A 72 21.83 3.18 -2.50
CA ILE A 72 22.30 3.03 -3.89
C ILE A 72 21.98 4.33 -4.66
N SER A 73 22.49 5.45 -4.16
CA SER A 73 22.78 6.58 -5.04
C SER A 73 24.10 6.22 -5.72
N ALA A 74 24.11 6.18 -7.06
CA ALA A 74 25.29 5.91 -7.86
C ALA A 74 26.50 6.70 -7.32
N PRO A 75 27.73 6.15 -7.37
CA PRO A 75 28.92 6.91 -7.03
C PRO A 75 28.84 8.23 -7.78
N ALA A 76 28.92 9.34 -7.05
CA ALA A 76 28.91 10.67 -7.61
C ALA A 76 29.85 10.65 -8.81
N GLY A 77 29.27 10.71 -10.02
CA GLY A 77 30.03 10.88 -11.23
C GLY A 77 30.76 12.18 -11.03
N ASP A 78 32.07 12.05 -10.85
CA ASP A 78 33.03 13.11 -10.92
C ASP A 78 32.84 13.78 -12.29
N ASN A 79 31.97 14.79 -12.35
CA ASN A 79 31.89 15.73 -13.45
C ASN A 79 33.04 16.73 -13.25
N ASP A 80 34.27 16.21 -13.29
CA ASP A 80 35.51 16.97 -13.43
C ASP A 80 36.16 16.46 -14.72
N ASP A 81 35.66 16.94 -15.87
CA ASP A 81 36.40 17.09 -17.14
C ASP A 81 35.45 17.30 -18.33
N ARG A 82 35.08 18.57 -18.58
CA ARG A 82 35.19 19.26 -19.89
C ARG A 82 34.56 20.65 -19.90
#